data_AF-A0A2P5EKB9-F1
#
_entry.id   AF-A0A2P5EKB9-F1
#
_cell.length_a   1.000
_cell.length_b   1.000
_cell.length_c   1.000
_cell.angle_alpha   90.00
_cell.angle_beta   90.00
_cell.angle_gamma   90.00
#
_symmetry.space_group_name_H-M   'P 1'
#
loop_
_entity.id
_entity.type
_entity.pdbx_description
1 polymer ?
#
loop_
_entity_poly.entity_id
_entity_poly.type
_entity_poly.pdbx_seq_one_letter_code
_entity_poly.pdbx_strand_id
1 'polypeptide(L)'
;MFMRITIAKNIKSSLPQTDSAKEFLKFMEEHSQTADKSLVGTLMGNLTAIKFDGSRTMHEHVTEMINIAARLKSLGMNVDDNFLVQFIINSLPPDYGPFQMNYNTLKDK
;
A
#
# COMPACT_ATOMS: atom_id res chain seq x y z
N MET A 1 -5.11 31.82 -17.44
CA MET A 1 -3.99 30.85 -17.18
C MET A 1 -3.07 31.15 -15.95
N PHE A 2 -3.58 31.56 -14.77
CA PHE A 2 -2.73 31.76 -13.58
C PHE A 2 -2.50 30.47 -12.76
N MET A 3 -3.39 29.49 -12.87
CA MET A 3 -3.38 28.24 -12.08
C MET A 3 -2.14 27.37 -12.26
N ARG A 4 -1.38 27.55 -13.36
CA ARG A 4 -0.17 26.77 -13.67
C ARG A 4 1.14 27.52 -13.39
N ILE A 5 1.09 28.75 -12.87
CA ILE A 5 2.28 29.60 -12.71
C ILE A 5 3.21 29.10 -11.60
N THR A 6 2.66 28.66 -10.47
CA THR A 6 3.40 28.17 -9.29
C THR A 6 3.76 26.69 -9.34
N ILE A 7 3.36 25.97 -10.39
CA ILE A 7 3.59 24.52 -10.51
C ILE A 7 4.95 24.24 -11.14
N ALA A 8 5.67 23.28 -10.55
CA ALA A 8 6.98 22.85 -11.00
C ALA A 8 6.97 22.40 -12.48
N LYS A 9 8.02 22.79 -13.22
CA LYS A 9 8.09 22.65 -14.70
C LYS A 9 7.95 21.20 -15.18
N ASN A 10 8.42 20.23 -14.38
CA ASN A 10 8.34 18.79 -14.65
C ASN A 10 6.91 18.22 -14.56
N ILE A 11 6.02 18.88 -13.82
CA ILE A 11 4.61 18.47 -13.66
C ILE A 11 3.71 19.29 -14.58
N LYS A 12 4.19 20.47 -15.00
CA LYS A 12 3.42 21.39 -15.83
C LYS A 12 3.06 20.76 -17.18
N SER A 13 3.92 19.95 -17.79
CA SER A 13 3.65 19.33 -19.11
C SER A 13 2.52 18.30 -19.11
N SER A 14 2.21 17.66 -17.97
CA SER A 14 1.12 16.67 -17.86
C SER A 14 -0.24 17.27 -17.50
N LEU A 15 -0.30 18.59 -17.22
CA LEU A 15 -1.54 19.27 -16.83
C LEU A 15 -2.33 19.79 -18.03
N PRO A 16 -3.67 19.74 -18.00
CA PRO A 16 -4.51 20.28 -19.05
C PRO A 16 -4.35 21.79 -19.19
N GLN A 17 -4.39 22.28 -20.42
CA GLN A 17 -4.52 23.72 -20.69
C GLN A 17 -6.00 24.08 -20.68
N THR A 18 -6.51 24.47 -19.50
CA THR A 18 -7.89 24.97 -19.36
C THR A 18 -7.87 26.31 -18.63
N ASP A 19 -8.75 27.22 -19.06
CA ASP A 19 -9.01 28.49 -18.38
C ASP A 19 -10.11 28.36 -17.31
N SER A 20 -10.80 27.21 -17.27
CA SER A 20 -11.82 26.90 -16.26
C SER A 20 -11.17 26.31 -15.01
N ALA A 21 -11.29 27.02 -13.88
CA ALA A 21 -10.84 26.51 -12.59
C ALA A 21 -11.55 25.21 -12.19
N LYS A 22 -12.82 25.06 -12.59
CA LYS A 22 -13.62 23.87 -12.33
C LYS A 22 -13.06 22.64 -13.05
N GLU A 23 -12.68 22.78 -14.32
CA GLU A 23 -12.10 21.66 -15.09
C GLU A 23 -10.71 21.29 -14.58
N PHE A 24 -9.90 22.29 -14.19
CA PHE A 24 -8.58 22.04 -13.61
C PHE A 24 -8.67 21.25 -12.30
N LEU A 25 -9.57 21.65 -11.38
CA LEU A 25 -9.79 20.93 -10.13
C LEU A 25 -10.30 19.51 -10.37
N LYS A 26 -11.23 19.33 -11.31
CA LYS A 26 -11.74 18.01 -11.69
C LYS A 26 -10.63 17.09 -12.21
N PHE A 27 -9.75 17.60 -13.08
CA PHE A 27 -8.58 16.84 -13.55
C PHE A 27 -7.66 16.42 -12.41
N MET A 28 -7.38 17.34 -11.47
CA MET A 28 -6.53 17.04 -10.31
C MET A 28 -7.14 15.94 -9.43
N GLU A 29 -8.46 16.01 -9.20
CA GLU A 29 -9.20 15.00 -8.45
C GLU A 29 -9.12 13.62 -9.14
N GLU A 30 -9.41 13.54 -10.44
CA GLU A 30 -9.33 12.29 -11.21
C GLU A 30 -7.92 11.70 -11.23
N HIS A 31 -6.90 12.55 -11.39
CA HIS A 31 -5.50 12.11 -11.39
C HIS A 31 -5.03 11.67 -10.00
N SER A 32 -5.46 12.35 -8.93
CA SER A 32 -5.18 11.93 -7.55
C SER A 32 -5.81 10.56 -7.28
N GLN A 33 -7.09 10.38 -7.61
CA GLN A 33 -7.78 9.10 -7.43
C GLN A 33 -7.11 7.96 -8.21
N THR A 34 -6.60 8.24 -9.42
CA THR A 34 -5.87 7.25 -10.23
C THR A 34 -4.53 6.89 -9.59
N ALA A 35 -3.78 7.88 -9.10
CA ALA A 35 -2.53 7.66 -8.38
C ALA A 35 -2.76 6.86 -7.09
N ASP A 36 -3.83 7.17 -6.33
CA ASP A 36 -4.21 6.44 -5.12
C ASP A 36 -4.55 4.98 -5.42
N LYS A 37 -5.33 4.71 -6.49
CA LYS A 37 -5.62 3.33 -6.95
C LYS A 37 -4.36 2.56 -7.33
N SER A 38 -3.45 3.19 -8.08
CA SER A 38 -2.17 2.57 -8.44
C SER A 38 -1.34 2.25 -7.20
N LEU A 39 -1.29 3.19 -6.24
CA LEU A 39 -0.52 3.04 -5.01
C LEU A 39 -1.08 1.92 -4.12
N VAL A 40 -2.41 1.83 -4.01
CA VAL A 40 -3.10 0.74 -3.31
C VAL A 40 -2.71 -0.61 -3.94
N GLY A 41 -2.74 -0.73 -5.27
CA GLY A 41 -2.32 -1.94 -5.98
C GLY A 41 -0.85 -2.32 -5.70
N THR A 42 0.06 -1.34 -5.74
CA THR A 42 1.47 -1.56 -5.42
C THR A 42 1.68 -2.01 -3.97
N LEU A 43 1.03 -1.35 -3.00
CA LEU A 43 1.15 -1.70 -1.59
C LEU A 43 0.59 -3.10 -1.30
N MET A 44 -0.53 -3.47 -1.91
CA MET A 44 -1.10 -4.82 -1.78
C MET A 44 -0.20 -5.89 -2.42
N GLY A 45 0.39 -5.59 -3.59
CA GLY A 45 1.38 -6.45 -4.20
C GLY A 45 2.60 -6.67 -3.28
N ASN A 46 3.12 -5.60 -2.69
CA ASN A 46 4.23 -5.71 -1.73
C ASN A 46 3.85 -6.53 -0.49
N LEU A 47 2.66 -6.29 0.08
CA LEU A 47 2.18 -7.02 1.27
C LEU A 47 2.11 -8.53 1.04
N THR A 48 1.71 -8.95 -0.18
CA THR A 48 1.57 -10.37 -0.54
C THR A 48 2.87 -11.02 -1.00
N ALA A 49 3.79 -10.24 -1.57
CA ALA A 49 5.06 -10.74 -2.11
C ALA A 49 6.21 -10.75 -1.10
N ILE A 50 6.15 -9.94 -0.04
CA ILE A 50 7.24 -9.83 0.93
C ILE A 50 7.54 -11.18 1.59
N LYS A 51 8.83 -11.51 1.70
CA LYS A 51 9.34 -12.71 2.36
C LYS A 51 10.34 -12.32 3.44
N PHE A 52 10.38 -13.12 4.50
CA PHE A 52 11.42 -13.02 5.51
C PHE A 52 12.65 -13.79 5.05
N ASP A 53 13.75 -13.07 4.84
CA ASP A 53 15.03 -13.61 4.34
C ASP A 53 16.08 -13.80 5.43
N GLY A 54 15.76 -13.47 6.69
CA GLY A 54 16.68 -13.55 7.82
C GLY A 54 17.74 -12.47 7.89
N SER A 55 17.75 -11.50 6.96
CA SER A 55 18.73 -10.39 6.95
C SER A 55 18.51 -9.39 8.09
N ARG A 56 17.28 -9.32 8.60
CA ARG A 56 16.81 -8.42 9.65
C ARG A 56 16.05 -9.20 10.72
N THR A 57 15.73 -8.54 11.82
CA THR A 57 14.98 -9.17 12.91
C THR A 57 13.52 -9.45 12.52
N MET A 58 12.92 -10.46 13.16
CA MET A 58 11.50 -10.78 12.98
C MET A 58 10.60 -9.58 13.32
N HIS A 59 10.96 -8.82 14.36
CA HIS A 59 10.22 -7.63 14.77
C HIS A 59 10.20 -6.56 13.68
N GLU A 60 11.35 -6.30 13.04
CA GLU A 60 11.43 -5.34 11.92
C GLU A 60 10.61 -5.80 10.72
N HIS A 61 10.62 -7.11 10.43
CA HIS A 61 9.81 -7.67 9.37
C HIS A 61 8.30 -7.48 9.60
N VAL A 62 7.81 -7.84 10.78
CA VAL A 62 6.41 -7.66 11.17
C VAL A 62 6.02 -6.19 11.16
N THR A 63 6.89 -5.32 11.69
CA THR A 63 6.67 -3.86 11.70
C THR A 63 6.52 -3.30 10.29
N GLU A 64 7.32 -3.76 9.32
CA GLU A 64 7.15 -3.33 7.92
C GLU A 64 5.78 -3.74 7.36
N MET A 65 5.35 -4.98 7.60
CA MET A 65 4.04 -5.45 7.11
C MET A 65 2.88 -4.68 7.74
N ILE A 66 2.96 -4.38 9.04
CA ILE A 66 1.99 -3.51 9.74
C ILE A 66 1.98 -2.10 9.14
N ASN A 67 3.15 -1.54 8.84
CA ASN A 67 3.24 -0.22 8.22
C ASN A 67 2.61 -0.19 6.82
N ILE A 68 2.79 -1.25 6.02
CA ILE A 68 2.12 -1.37 4.71
C ILE A 68 0.59 -1.41 4.89
N ALA A 69 0.10 -2.23 5.82
CA ALA A 69 -1.34 -2.30 6.13
C ALA A 69 -1.91 -0.96 6.64
N ALA A 70 -1.17 -0.24 7.48
CA ALA A 70 -1.55 1.09 7.95
C ALA A 70 -1.63 2.11 6.80
N ARG A 71 -0.69 2.05 5.85
CA ARG A 71 -0.72 2.89 4.63
C ARG A 71 -1.91 2.54 3.74
N LEU A 72 -2.21 1.26 3.52
CA LEU A 72 -3.42 0.84 2.80
C LEU A 72 -4.68 1.40 3.47
N LYS A 73 -4.76 1.32 4.80
CA LYS A 73 -5.88 1.87 5.57
C LYS A 73 -6.04 3.38 5.39
N SER A 74 -4.94 4.13 5.34
CA SER A 74 -4.96 5.57 5.06
C SER A 74 -5.48 5.92 3.67
N LEU A 75 -5.39 4.99 2.72
CA LEU A 75 -5.91 5.10 1.35
C LEU A 75 -7.34 4.53 1.20
N GLY A 76 -8.01 4.20 2.31
CA GLY A 76 -9.37 3.66 2.31
C GLY A 76 -9.46 2.15 2.08
N MET A 77 -8.34 1.42 1.99
CA MET A 77 -8.32 -0.04 1.92
C MET A 77 -7.96 -0.64 3.28
N ASN A 78 -8.94 -1.17 4.00
CA ASN A 78 -8.69 -1.85 5.27
C ASN A 78 -8.27 -3.31 5.03
N VAL A 79 -7.15 -3.72 5.64
CA VAL A 79 -6.74 -5.13 5.72
C VAL A 79 -7.21 -5.66 7.06
N ASP A 80 -8.00 -6.73 7.06
CA ASP A 80 -8.44 -7.39 8.30
C ASP A 80 -7.24 -7.93 9.08
N ASP A 81 -7.27 -7.86 10.40
CA ASP A 81 -6.19 -8.33 11.24
C ASP A 81 -5.91 -9.83 11.02
N ASN A 82 -6.95 -10.65 10.77
CA ASN A 82 -6.74 -12.08 10.48
C ASN A 82 -6.02 -12.30 9.15
N PHE A 83 -6.29 -11.45 8.14
CA PHE A 83 -5.57 -11.50 6.86
C PHE A 83 -4.13 -11.02 7.03
N LEU A 84 -3.90 -9.95 7.81
CA LEU A 84 -2.56 -9.47 8.10
C LEU A 84 -1.70 -10.54 8.79
N VAL A 85 -2.26 -11.22 9.80
CA VAL A 85 -1.58 -12.35 10.45
C VAL A 85 -1.28 -13.46 9.45
N GLN A 86 -2.23 -13.81 8.56
CA GLN A 86 -1.99 -14.81 7.52
C GLN A 86 -0.87 -14.39 6.56
N PHE A 87 -0.80 -13.12 6.17
CA PHE A 87 0.28 -12.62 5.30
C PHE A 87 1.64 -12.72 5.99
N ILE A 88 1.72 -12.33 7.27
CA ILE A 88 2.94 -12.46 8.08
C ILE A 88 3.36 -13.93 8.20
N ILE A 89 2.42 -14.83 8.41
CA ILE A 89 2.72 -16.27 8.52
C ILE A 89 3.21 -16.84 7.18
N ASN A 90 2.61 -16.41 6.07
CA ASN A 90 2.97 -16.83 4.71
C ASN A 90 4.29 -16.21 4.22
N SER A 91 4.77 -15.12 4.83
CA SER A 91 6.05 -14.52 4.49
C SER A 91 7.24 -15.25 5.11
N LEU A 92 7.02 -16.06 6.15
CA LEU A 92 8.07 -16.81 6.82
C LEU A 92 8.59 -18.00 5.99
N PRO A 93 9.89 -18.32 6.07
CA PRO A 93 10.44 -19.49 5.42
C PRO A 93 9.96 -20.79 6.09
N PRO A 94 10.07 -21.94 5.39
CA PRO A 94 9.60 -23.25 5.90
C PRO A 94 10.18 -23.66 7.25
N ASP A 95 11.36 -23.14 7.61
CA ASP A 95 12.00 -23.39 8.90
C ASP A 95 11.16 -22.90 10.10
N TYR A 96 10.21 -22.00 9.87
CA TYR A 96 9.22 -21.53 10.84
C TYR A 96 7.90 -22.35 10.79
N GLY A 97 7.89 -23.48 10.09
CA GLY A 97 6.72 -24.36 9.92
C GLY A 97 5.96 -24.72 11.21
N PRO A 98 6.61 -24.93 12.37
CA PRO A 98 5.90 -25.14 13.64
C PRO A 98 5.02 -23.94 14.07
N PHE A 99 5.41 -22.70 13.76
CA PHE A 99 4.59 -21.51 14.01
C PHE A 99 3.36 -21.46 13.09
N GLN A 100 3.52 -21.85 11.82
CA GLN A 100 2.43 -21.97 10.85
C GLN A 100 1.39 -22.99 11.30
N MET A 101 1.83 -24.17 11.78
CA MET A 101 0.92 -25.22 12.26
C MET A 101 0.14 -24.80 13.51
N ASN A 102 0.79 -24.18 14.50
CA ASN A 102 0.14 -23.76 15.74
C ASN A 102 -0.98 -22.72 15.51
N TYR A 103 -0.80 -21.77 14.58
CA TYR A 103 -1.83 -20.78 14.29
C TYR A 103 -3.06 -21.41 13.64
N ASN A 104 -2.89 -22.31 12.68
CA ASN A 104 -4.00 -22.97 12.01
C ASN A 104 -4.85 -23.80 12.98
N THR A 105 -4.22 -24.51 13.92
CA THR A 105 -4.94 -25.30 14.94
C THR A 105 -5.70 -24.44 15.96
N LEU A 106 -5.25 -23.21 16.21
CA LEU A 106 -5.98 -22.25 17.07
C LEU A 106 -7.20 -21.64 16.37
N LYS A 107 -7.20 -21.58 15.04
CA LYS A 107 -8.30 -21.04 14.22
C LYS A 107 -9.44 -22.05 14.01
N ASP A 108 -9.15 -23.34 14.09
CA ASP A 108 -10.13 -24.44 13.95
C ASP A 108 -10.87 -24.78 15.27
N LYS A 109 -10.67 -23.99 16.33
CA LYS A 109 -11.39 -24.06 17.61
C LYS A 109 -12.30 -22.87 17.79
#